data_AF-A0AAJ4W7Q5-F1
#
_entry.id   AF-A0AAJ4W7Q5-F1
#
_cell.length_a   1.000
_cell.length_b   1.000
_cell.length_c   1.000
_cell.angle_alpha   90.00
_cell.angle_beta   90.00
_cell.angle_gamma   90.00
#
_symmetry.space_group_name_H-M   'P 1'
#
loop_
_entity.id
_entity.type
_entity.pdbx_description
1 polymer ?
#
loop_
_entity_poly.entity_id
_entity_poly.type
_entity_poly.pdbx_seq_one_letter_code
_entity_poly.pdbx_strand_id
1 'polypeptide(L)'
;MEKSYLINNTILFYPERSLLVSRDDSSSAVTLNMPASMCFLLLIERQNGVVTQREFFKEVWENHGSYVTANTFYQNISILRKGLKAVGLQEELIKTVPKIGLTLSKSVSVVAYEGSHDTHVAEPVSTVESVVSSPMLPQSNMIVGRRFLWLLTCCAVFIFFGLSWWSYSSYIGEGEYFSDYQYLDKIGDCTFYARGKNTNNYITFIQENKVTCPPGHFSYLTIYRTAPRVSVITCDKAISTHGVYCESKYYMKAEDDN
;
A
#
# COMPACT_ATOMS: atom_id res chain seq x y z
N MET A 1 12.20 24.13 -20.18
CA MET A 1 11.46 25.03 -19.29
C MET A 1 10.31 24.22 -18.73
N GLU A 2 10.26 24.08 -17.41
CA GLU A 2 9.16 23.38 -16.73
C GLU A 2 7.88 24.19 -16.95
N LYS A 3 6.85 23.58 -17.55
CA LYS A 3 5.57 24.28 -17.75
C LYS A 3 4.86 24.41 -16.41
N SER A 4 4.39 25.60 -16.06
CA SER A 4 3.53 25.80 -14.89
C SER A 4 2.29 26.60 -15.25
N TYR A 5 1.24 26.51 -14.43
CA TYR A 5 -0.07 27.08 -14.73
C TYR A 5 -0.61 27.86 -13.53
N LEU A 6 -1.06 29.09 -13.77
CA LEU A 6 -1.78 29.92 -12.80
C LEU A 6 -3.28 29.74 -13.02
N ILE A 7 -3.97 29.19 -12.02
CA ILE A 7 -5.40 28.85 -12.04
C ILE A 7 -6.16 29.83 -11.15
N ASN A 8 -7.23 30.43 -11.67
CA ASN A 8 -8.05 31.45 -11.01
C ASN A 8 -7.28 32.63 -10.41
N ASN A 9 -6.05 32.89 -10.90
CA ASN A 9 -5.10 33.87 -10.36
C ASN A 9 -4.64 33.60 -8.90
N THR A 10 -5.07 32.49 -8.28
CA THR A 10 -4.86 32.14 -6.86
C THR A 10 -4.08 30.86 -6.61
N ILE A 11 -3.98 29.94 -7.58
CA ILE A 11 -3.24 28.67 -7.43
C ILE A 11 -2.18 28.55 -8.52
N LEU A 12 -0.94 28.24 -8.12
CA LEU A 12 0.12 27.80 -9.01
C LEU A 12 0.15 26.27 -9.04
N PHE A 13 0.15 25.71 -10.25
CA PHE A 13 0.27 24.27 -10.51
C PHE A 13 1.54 23.97 -11.30
N TYR A 14 2.35 23.06 -10.76
CA TYR A 14 3.58 22.53 -11.36
C TYR A 14 3.36 21.05 -11.67
N PRO A 15 3.02 20.67 -12.92
CA PRO A 15 2.69 19.30 -13.29
C PRO A 15 3.85 18.32 -13.06
N GLU A 16 5.07 18.71 -13.43
CA GLU A 16 6.29 17.88 -13.32
C GLU A 16 6.61 17.53 -11.86
N ARG A 17 6.40 18.48 -10.94
CA ARG A 17 6.51 18.27 -9.48
C ARG A 17 5.25 17.68 -8.84
N SER A 18 4.17 17.53 -9.61
CA SER A 18 2.82 17.21 -9.10
C SER A 18 2.35 18.12 -7.97
N LEU A 19 2.71 19.41 -8.00
CA LEU A 19 2.57 20.33 -6.87
C LEU A 19 1.52 21.41 -7.14
N LEU A 20 0.60 21.60 -6.19
CA LEU A 20 -0.29 22.75 -6.09
C LEU A 20 0.21 23.68 -4.98
N VAL A 21 0.24 24.99 -5.22
CA VAL A 21 0.63 26.01 -4.22
C VAL A 21 -0.39 27.15 -4.25
N SER A 22 -0.90 27.55 -3.09
CA SER A 22 -1.68 28.79 -2.99
C SER A 22 -0.76 30.00 -3.17
N ARG A 23 -1.18 30.95 -4.01
CA ARG A 23 -0.47 32.21 -4.23
C ARG A 23 -0.56 33.13 -3.02
N ASP A 24 -1.69 33.09 -2.31
CA ASP A 24 -1.97 33.96 -1.16
C ASP A 24 -1.35 33.42 0.14
N ASP A 25 -1.01 32.13 0.16
CA ASP A 25 -0.32 31.45 1.26
C ASP A 25 0.63 30.37 0.72
N SER A 26 1.91 30.72 0.55
CA SER A 26 2.93 29.79 0.07
C SER A 26 3.23 28.63 1.02
N SER A 27 2.75 28.67 2.28
CA SER A 27 2.81 27.54 3.19
C SER A 27 1.70 26.52 2.94
N SER A 28 0.61 26.93 2.26
CA SER A 28 -0.43 26.06 1.74
C SER A 28 -0.03 25.47 0.39
N ALA A 29 0.82 24.45 0.46
CA ALA A 29 1.27 23.65 -0.69
C ALA A 29 0.86 22.17 -0.53
N VAL A 30 0.45 21.54 -1.63
CA VAL A 30 -0.03 20.14 -1.65
C VAL A 30 0.54 19.39 -2.85
N THR A 31 1.27 18.31 -2.55
CA THR A 31 1.74 17.36 -3.57
C THR A 31 0.65 16.33 -3.89
N LEU A 32 0.23 16.30 -5.14
CA LEU A 32 -0.61 15.26 -5.73
C LEU A 32 0.23 14.01 -6.03
N ASN A 33 -0.42 12.86 -6.23
CA ASN A 33 0.25 11.75 -6.92
C ASN A 33 0.31 12.03 -8.44
N MET A 34 1.27 11.40 -9.13
CA MET A 34 1.50 11.65 -10.56
C MET A 34 0.24 11.46 -11.44
N PRO A 35 -0.59 10.41 -11.27
CA PRO A 35 -1.80 10.27 -12.09
C PRO A 35 -2.86 11.34 -11.82
N ALA A 36 -3.02 11.84 -10.58
CA ALA A 36 -3.91 12.98 -10.31
C ALA A 36 -3.37 14.29 -10.92
N SER A 37 -2.05 14.49 -10.92
CA SER A 37 -1.39 15.61 -11.62
C SER A 37 -1.66 15.56 -13.12
N MET A 38 -1.42 14.40 -13.76
CA MET A 38 -1.67 14.19 -15.19
C MET A 38 -3.16 14.34 -15.56
N CYS A 39 -4.08 13.84 -14.75
CA CYS A 39 -5.52 14.10 -14.91
C CYS A 39 -5.85 15.60 -14.90
N PHE A 40 -5.16 16.40 -14.07
CA PHE A 40 -5.40 17.83 -14.02
C PHE A 40 -4.79 18.57 -15.20
N LEU A 41 -3.57 18.19 -15.62
CA LEU A 41 -2.94 18.69 -16.83
C LEU A 41 -3.82 18.44 -18.07
N LEU A 42 -4.34 17.23 -18.25
CA LEU A 42 -5.24 16.90 -19.36
C LEU A 42 -6.53 17.73 -19.34
N LEU A 43 -7.08 18.02 -18.16
CA LEU A 43 -8.23 18.92 -18.01
C LEU A 43 -7.92 20.37 -18.38
N ILE A 44 -6.70 20.84 -18.10
CA ILE A 44 -6.20 22.16 -18.49
C ILE A 44 -5.97 22.24 -20.00
N GLU A 45 -5.32 21.24 -20.60
CA GLU A 45 -5.05 21.20 -22.05
C GLU A 45 -6.32 21.07 -22.89
N ARG A 46 -7.38 20.48 -22.33
CA ARG A 46 -8.70 20.32 -22.96
C ARG A 46 -9.74 21.30 -22.44
N GLN A 47 -9.31 22.51 -22.02
CA GLN A 47 -10.19 23.54 -21.45
C GLN A 47 -11.42 23.79 -22.33
N ASN A 48 -12.57 24.05 -21.69
CA ASN A 48 -13.88 24.27 -22.30
C ASN A 48 -14.51 23.04 -23.00
N GLY A 49 -13.81 21.91 -23.08
CA GLY A 49 -14.36 20.62 -23.52
C GLY A 49 -14.67 19.66 -22.37
N VAL A 50 -15.41 18.58 -22.67
CA VAL A 50 -15.56 17.42 -21.77
C VAL A 50 -14.52 16.38 -22.16
N VAL A 51 -13.61 16.05 -21.24
CA VAL A 51 -12.66 14.94 -21.41
C VAL A 51 -13.38 13.65 -21.02
N THR A 52 -13.46 12.70 -21.94
CA THR A 52 -14.14 11.43 -21.71
C THR A 52 -13.34 10.50 -20.80
N GLN A 53 -14.01 9.57 -20.11
CA GLN A 53 -13.32 8.55 -19.30
C GLN A 53 -12.29 7.76 -20.11
N ARG A 54 -12.58 7.47 -21.39
CA ARG A 54 -11.68 6.77 -22.31
C ARG A 54 -10.39 7.55 -22.57
N GLU A 55 -10.48 8.88 -22.74
CA GLU A 55 -9.31 9.74 -22.91
C GLU A 55 -8.46 9.78 -21.63
N PHE A 56 -9.07 9.83 -20.44
CA PHE A 56 -8.30 9.71 -19.19
C PHE A 56 -7.55 8.38 -19.09
N PHE A 57 -8.20 7.24 -19.32
CA PHE A 57 -7.53 5.93 -19.31
C PHE A 57 -6.35 5.92 -20.30
N LYS A 58 -6.59 6.37 -21.53
CA LYS A 58 -5.58 6.38 -22.58
C LYS A 58 -4.39 7.27 -22.25
N GLU A 59 -4.63 8.55 -22.01
CA GLU A 59 -3.56 9.56 -21.92
C GLU A 59 -2.82 9.52 -20.58
N VAL A 60 -3.46 9.12 -19.48
CA VAL A 60 -2.83 9.10 -18.15
C VAL A 60 -2.24 7.72 -17.77
N TRP A 61 -2.72 6.63 -18.37
CA TRP A 61 -2.25 5.27 -18.05
C TRP A 61 -1.81 4.45 -19.26
N GLU A 62 -2.65 4.23 -20.27
CA GLU A 62 -2.36 3.27 -21.36
C GLU A 62 -1.14 3.70 -22.20
N ASN A 63 -1.04 4.99 -22.53
CA ASN A 63 0.12 5.57 -23.24
C ASN A 63 1.44 5.44 -22.44
N HIS A 64 1.35 5.23 -21.11
CA HIS A 64 2.47 5.00 -20.20
C HIS A 64 2.63 3.50 -19.82
N GLY A 65 2.02 2.58 -20.58
CA GLY A 65 2.14 1.14 -20.40
C GLY A 65 1.41 0.58 -19.17
N SER A 66 0.51 1.36 -18.57
CA SER A 66 -0.25 0.98 -17.36
C SER A 66 -1.74 0.83 -17.67
N TYR A 67 -2.42 -0.07 -16.95
CA TYR A 67 -3.87 -0.26 -17.04
C TYR A 67 -4.47 -0.22 -15.64
N VAL A 68 -5.58 0.49 -15.46
CA VAL A 68 -6.20 0.69 -14.14
C VAL A 68 -7.72 0.56 -14.18
N THR A 69 -8.32 0.27 -13.02
CA THR A 69 -9.77 0.17 -12.88
C THR A 69 -10.45 1.54 -12.86
N ALA A 70 -11.75 1.59 -13.14
CA ALA A 70 -12.55 2.81 -12.96
C ALA A 70 -12.52 3.33 -11.51
N ASN A 71 -12.44 2.44 -10.51
CA ASN A 71 -12.28 2.84 -9.12
C ASN A 71 -10.96 3.61 -8.91
N THR A 72 -9.86 3.10 -9.44
CA THR A 72 -8.55 3.76 -9.42
C THR A 72 -8.59 5.13 -10.10
N PHE A 73 -9.25 5.25 -11.25
CA PHE A 73 -9.50 6.55 -11.88
C PHE A 73 -10.22 7.52 -10.94
N TYR A 74 -11.39 7.14 -10.40
CA TYR A 74 -12.16 8.01 -9.50
C TYR A 74 -11.44 8.36 -8.19
N GLN A 75 -10.58 7.47 -7.68
CA GLN A 75 -9.70 7.77 -6.53
C GLN A 75 -8.73 8.91 -6.84
N ASN A 76 -8.09 8.91 -8.02
CA ASN A 76 -7.19 10.00 -8.43
C ASN A 76 -7.94 11.33 -8.61
N ILE A 77 -9.16 11.31 -9.14
CA ILE A 77 -10.02 12.51 -9.22
C ILE A 77 -10.44 13.01 -7.83
N SER A 78 -10.64 12.11 -6.86
CA SER A 78 -10.91 12.45 -5.46
C SER A 78 -9.70 13.10 -4.78
N ILE A 79 -8.49 12.58 -5.02
CA ILE A 79 -7.22 13.17 -4.56
C ILE A 79 -7.06 14.58 -5.12
N LEU A 80 -7.24 14.75 -6.44
CA LEU A 80 -7.16 16.05 -7.11
C LEU A 80 -8.15 17.08 -6.53
N ARG A 81 -9.43 16.71 -6.39
CA ARG A 81 -10.45 17.58 -5.79
C ARG A 81 -10.12 17.97 -4.34
N LYS A 82 -9.54 17.07 -3.55
CA LYS A 82 -9.11 17.37 -2.17
C LYS A 82 -7.90 18.32 -2.14
N GLY A 83 -6.91 18.10 -3.01
CA GLY A 83 -5.73 18.96 -3.11
C GLY A 83 -6.11 20.40 -3.49
N LEU A 84 -6.95 20.57 -4.51
CA LEU A 84 -7.46 21.89 -4.92
C LEU A 84 -8.21 22.63 -3.81
N LYS A 85 -8.99 21.92 -2.99
CA LYS A 85 -9.67 22.53 -1.83
C LYS A 85 -8.72 22.93 -0.71
N ALA A 86 -7.66 22.15 -0.48
CA ALA A 86 -6.68 22.43 0.57
C ALA A 86 -5.86 23.69 0.27
N VAL A 87 -5.52 23.95 -1.00
CA VAL A 87 -4.85 25.19 -1.44
C VAL A 87 -5.82 26.39 -1.62
N GLY A 88 -6.97 26.37 -0.94
CA GLY A 88 -7.86 27.53 -0.79
C GLY A 88 -9.04 27.62 -1.74
N LEU A 89 -9.26 26.68 -2.66
CA LEU A 89 -10.33 26.78 -3.65
C LEU A 89 -11.70 26.33 -3.09
N GLN A 90 -12.63 27.27 -2.96
CA GLN A 90 -13.93 27.03 -2.32
C GLN A 90 -15.00 26.44 -3.26
N GLU A 91 -14.90 26.65 -4.57
CA GLU A 91 -15.84 26.13 -5.58
C GLU A 91 -15.46 24.75 -6.14
N GLU A 92 -16.41 24.02 -6.74
CA GLU A 92 -16.10 22.78 -7.45
C GLU A 92 -15.57 23.06 -8.87
N LEU A 93 -14.24 23.23 -8.95
CA LEU A 93 -13.50 23.50 -10.19
C LEU A 93 -13.61 22.38 -11.25
N ILE A 94 -13.68 21.11 -10.82
CA ILE A 94 -13.77 19.94 -11.70
C ILE A 94 -15.18 19.35 -11.63
N LYS A 95 -15.94 19.48 -12.71
CA LYS A 95 -17.34 19.03 -12.80
C LYS A 95 -17.44 17.67 -13.47
N THR A 96 -18.24 16.78 -12.89
CA THR A 96 -18.54 15.46 -13.47
C THR A 96 -19.68 15.56 -14.48
N VAL A 97 -19.49 14.98 -15.67
CA VAL A 97 -20.54 14.79 -16.67
C VAL A 97 -20.93 13.30 -16.65
N PRO A 98 -22.10 12.94 -16.06
CA PRO A 98 -22.46 11.55 -15.85
C PRO A 98 -22.40 10.70 -17.12
N LYS A 99 -21.84 9.49 -17.01
CA LYS A 99 -21.62 8.53 -18.10
C LYS A 99 -20.69 8.99 -19.24
N ILE A 100 -20.16 10.22 -19.22
CA ILE A 100 -19.27 10.77 -20.26
C ILE A 100 -17.86 10.97 -19.73
N GLY A 101 -17.69 11.79 -18.68
CA GLY A 101 -16.35 12.18 -18.23
C GLY A 101 -16.33 13.38 -17.28
N LEU A 102 -15.32 14.25 -17.43
CA LEU A 102 -15.05 15.40 -16.57
C LEU A 102 -14.78 16.66 -17.42
N THR A 103 -15.03 17.83 -16.83
CA THR A 103 -14.72 19.14 -17.43
C THR A 103 -14.27 20.12 -16.36
N LEU A 104 -13.42 21.08 -16.72
CA LEU A 104 -13.22 22.27 -15.90
C LEU A 104 -14.47 23.16 -15.94
N SER A 105 -14.78 23.84 -14.84
CA SER A 105 -15.85 24.84 -14.84
C SER A 105 -15.50 26.00 -15.78
N LYS A 106 -16.48 26.47 -16.58
CA LYS A 106 -16.29 27.58 -17.53
C LYS A 106 -15.93 28.92 -16.88
N SER A 107 -16.10 29.04 -15.55
CA SER A 107 -15.65 30.17 -14.74
C SER A 107 -14.14 30.19 -14.47
N VAL A 108 -13.41 29.11 -14.82
CA VAL A 108 -12.01 28.93 -14.43
C VAL A 108 -11.09 29.60 -15.46
N SER A 109 -10.32 30.58 -15.02
CA SER A 109 -9.18 31.09 -15.79
C SER A 109 -7.96 30.21 -15.57
N VAL A 110 -7.27 29.87 -16.65
CA VAL A 110 -5.97 29.18 -16.60
C VAL A 110 -5.04 29.92 -17.53
N VAL A 111 -3.86 30.28 -17.03
CA VAL A 111 -2.83 31.00 -17.77
C VAL A 111 -1.51 30.24 -17.61
N ALA A 112 -0.74 30.10 -18.70
CA ALA A 112 0.62 29.59 -18.59
C ALA A 112 1.46 30.57 -17.75
N TYR A 113 2.12 30.05 -16.71
CA TYR A 113 2.93 30.86 -15.80
C TYR A 113 4.40 30.67 -16.12
N GLU A 114 5.01 31.73 -16.65
CA GLU A 114 6.46 31.84 -16.87
C GLU A 114 7.09 32.63 -15.71
N GLY A 115 6.99 32.06 -14.50
CA GLY A 115 7.74 32.56 -13.36
C GLY A 115 9.22 32.22 -13.48
N SER A 116 10.10 33.20 -13.26
CA SER A 116 11.54 32.98 -13.16
C SER A 116 11.87 31.93 -12.11
N HIS A 117 12.80 31.01 -12.41
CA HIS A 117 13.23 29.90 -11.55
C HIS A 117 14.03 30.39 -10.31
N ASP A 118 13.39 31.14 -9.42
CA ASP A 118 13.94 31.55 -8.13
C ASP A 118 12.93 31.29 -7.02
N THR A 119 12.87 30.04 -6.59
CA THR A 119 12.45 29.71 -5.22
C THR A 119 13.33 28.56 -4.75
N HIS A 120 14.44 28.96 -4.11
CA HIS A 120 15.27 28.08 -3.32
C HIS A 120 14.37 27.45 -2.23
N VAL A 121 14.05 26.16 -2.37
CA VAL A 121 13.35 25.42 -1.32
C VAL A 121 14.36 25.18 -0.21
N ALA A 122 14.46 26.16 0.70
CA ALA A 122 15.30 26.06 1.88
C ALA A 122 14.68 25.09 2.88
N GLU A 123 15.50 24.19 3.40
CA GLU A 123 15.13 23.29 4.50
C GLU A 123 14.74 24.10 5.75
N PRO A 124 13.79 23.60 6.57
CA PRO A 124 13.32 24.34 7.74
C PRO A 124 14.33 24.29 8.89
N VAL A 125 15.25 25.26 8.93
CA VAL A 125 16.13 25.48 10.09
C VAL A 125 15.49 26.46 11.08
N SER A 126 15.50 26.02 12.33
CA SER A 126 15.04 26.66 13.58
C SER A 126 15.25 28.18 13.72
N THR A 127 14.23 28.87 14.28
CA THR A 127 14.28 30.04 15.21
C THR A 127 15.01 31.33 14.74
N VAL A 128 14.43 32.54 14.81
CA VAL A 128 14.17 33.37 16.01
C VAL A 128 13.23 34.56 15.66
N GLU A 129 12.60 35.17 16.68
CA GLU A 129 11.66 36.30 16.62
C GLU A 129 12.24 37.66 16.11
N SER A 130 11.38 38.54 15.55
CA SER A 130 11.07 39.84 16.20
C SER A 130 9.96 40.68 15.52
N VAL A 131 8.89 40.91 16.30
CA VAL A 131 8.19 42.19 16.64
C VAL A 131 7.90 43.26 15.57
N VAL A 132 6.61 43.67 15.48
CA VAL A 132 6.01 45.04 15.39
C VAL A 132 4.71 45.01 14.55
N SER A 133 3.64 45.76 14.85
CA SER A 133 2.72 45.66 16.02
C SER A 133 1.36 46.34 15.72
N SER A 134 0.23 45.81 16.21
CA SER A 134 -1.06 46.54 16.37
C SER A 134 -2.08 45.77 17.24
N PRO A 135 -3.08 46.44 17.86
CA PRO A 135 -3.60 46.01 19.16
C PRO A 135 -4.92 45.20 19.16
N MET A 136 -4.86 44.11 19.92
CA MET A 136 -5.86 43.47 20.80
C MET A 136 -7.34 43.94 20.81
N LEU A 137 -8.23 42.95 20.71
CA LEU A 137 -9.37 42.76 21.65
C LEU A 137 -9.42 41.28 22.08
N PRO A 138 -9.94 40.94 23.27
CA PRO A 138 -9.59 39.68 23.94
C PRO A 138 -10.51 38.51 23.59
N GLN A 139 -9.90 37.34 23.36
CA GLN A 139 -10.55 36.06 23.66
C GLN A 139 -9.65 35.23 24.59
N SER A 140 -10.31 34.58 25.54
CA SER A 140 -9.72 34.00 26.75
C SER A 140 -8.75 32.84 26.50
N ASN A 141 -7.73 32.77 27.35
CA ASN A 141 -6.65 31.79 27.30
C ASN A 141 -7.13 30.34 27.45
N MET A 142 -7.01 29.52 26.39
CA MET A 142 -6.98 28.05 26.48
C MET A 142 -6.01 27.40 25.45
N ILE A 143 -4.86 28.02 25.17
CA ILE A 143 -3.90 27.52 24.17
C ILE A 143 -2.99 26.40 24.73
N VAL A 144 -2.81 26.31 26.05
CA VAL A 144 -1.97 25.29 26.72
C VAL A 144 -2.47 23.86 26.47
N GLY A 145 -3.77 23.66 26.29
CA GLY A 145 -4.36 22.33 26.06
C GLY A 145 -4.03 21.72 24.69
N ARG A 146 -3.91 22.52 23.62
CA ARG A 146 -3.91 21.98 22.25
C ARG A 146 -2.57 21.37 21.81
N ARG A 147 -1.43 21.89 22.30
CA ARG A 147 -0.11 21.27 22.05
C ARG A 147 0.10 20.01 22.89
N PHE A 148 -0.36 20.00 24.14
CA PHE A 148 -0.32 18.81 24.99
C PHE A 148 -1.21 17.69 24.44
N LEU A 149 -2.41 18.02 23.95
CA LEU A 149 -3.31 17.06 23.31
C LEU A 149 -2.71 16.44 22.04
N TRP A 150 -2.01 17.22 21.21
CA TRP A 150 -1.29 16.71 20.03
C TRP A 150 -0.10 15.81 20.39
N LEU A 151 0.65 16.15 21.44
CA LEU A 151 1.73 15.28 21.93
C LEU A 151 1.18 13.96 22.48
N LEU A 152 0.09 14.01 23.25
CA LEU A 152 -0.58 12.81 23.76
C LEU A 152 -1.15 11.93 22.63
N THR A 153 -1.76 12.50 21.59
CA THR A 153 -2.26 11.70 20.46
C THR A 153 -1.13 11.09 19.66
N CYS A 154 -0.04 11.81 19.41
CA CYS A 154 1.16 11.23 18.77
C CYS A 154 1.73 10.07 19.60
N CYS A 155 1.92 10.24 20.92
CA CYS A 155 2.40 9.18 21.79
C CYS A 155 1.46 7.96 21.81
N ALA A 156 0.14 8.19 21.90
CA ALA A 156 -0.86 7.11 21.86
C ALA A 156 -0.83 6.34 20.52
N VAL A 157 -0.63 7.04 19.41
CA VAL A 157 -0.50 6.44 18.07
C VAL A 157 0.80 5.63 17.94
N PHE A 158 1.94 6.16 18.41
CA PHE A 158 3.20 5.40 18.45
C PHE A 158 3.12 4.16 19.35
N ILE A 159 2.47 4.26 20.51
CA ILE A 159 2.23 3.11 21.39
C ILE A 159 1.29 2.10 20.71
N PHE A 160 0.22 2.56 20.05
CA PHE A 160 -0.70 1.66 19.33
C PHE A 160 0.00 0.92 18.19
N PHE A 161 0.79 1.62 17.36
CA PHE A 161 1.58 0.99 16.31
C PHE A 161 2.69 0.09 16.87
N GLY A 162 3.36 0.47 17.95
CA GLY A 162 4.38 -0.35 18.61
C GLY A 162 3.82 -1.63 19.22
N LEU A 163 2.69 -1.55 19.92
CA LEU A 163 1.98 -2.71 20.45
C LEU A 163 1.35 -3.58 19.35
N SER A 164 0.84 -2.97 18.28
CA SER A 164 0.33 -3.72 17.12
C SER A 164 1.47 -4.42 16.38
N TRP A 165 2.61 -3.76 16.20
CA TRP A 165 3.82 -4.34 15.59
C TRP A 165 4.40 -5.45 16.46
N TRP A 166 4.48 -5.26 17.78
CA TRP A 166 4.96 -6.28 18.70
C TRP A 166 4.00 -7.47 18.80
N SER A 167 2.69 -7.24 18.77
CA SER A 167 1.68 -8.31 18.70
C SER A 167 1.77 -9.04 17.36
N TYR A 168 1.95 -8.31 16.25
CA TYR A 168 2.13 -8.88 14.92
C TYR A 168 3.44 -9.66 14.79
N SER A 169 4.57 -9.18 15.35
CA SER A 169 5.84 -9.91 15.37
C SER A 169 5.81 -11.11 16.32
N SER A 170 4.98 -11.07 17.36
CA SER A 170 4.72 -12.24 18.23
C SER A 170 3.78 -13.24 17.58
N TYR A 171 2.93 -12.79 16.64
CA TYR A 171 2.02 -13.64 15.85
C TYR A 171 2.71 -14.25 14.63
N ILE A 172 3.63 -13.51 13.99
CA ILE A 172 4.66 -14.01 13.07
C ILE A 172 5.94 -14.31 13.90
N GLY A 173 5.76 -15.01 15.01
CA GLY A 173 6.81 -15.90 15.44
C GLY A 173 6.97 -16.94 14.35
N GLU A 174 8.16 -17.05 13.76
CA GLU A 174 8.49 -18.16 12.85
C GLU A 174 8.56 -19.45 13.66
N GLY A 175 7.39 -19.99 14.01
CA GLY A 175 7.24 -21.40 14.26
C GLY A 175 7.60 -22.10 12.96
N GLU A 176 8.80 -22.70 12.91
CA GLU A 176 9.23 -23.52 11.79
C GLU A 176 8.06 -24.42 11.39
N TYR A 177 7.68 -24.45 10.10
CA TYR A 177 6.46 -25.16 9.66
C TYR A 177 6.42 -26.64 10.08
N PHE A 178 7.59 -27.20 10.41
CA PHE A 178 7.84 -28.56 10.84
C PHE A 178 7.98 -28.74 12.37
N SER A 179 7.89 -27.68 13.18
CA SER A 179 8.08 -27.74 14.64
C SER A 179 7.01 -28.56 15.37
N ASP A 180 5.84 -28.78 14.76
CA ASP A 180 4.77 -29.63 15.29
C ASP A 180 4.72 -31.04 14.68
N TYR A 181 5.79 -31.45 13.97
CA TYR A 181 5.98 -32.83 13.54
C TYR A 181 6.66 -33.63 14.66
N GLN A 182 6.04 -34.76 15.01
CA GLN A 182 6.55 -35.67 16.02
C GLN A 182 7.15 -36.91 15.37
N TYR A 183 8.16 -37.50 16.01
CA TYR A 183 8.72 -38.79 15.59
C TYR A 183 7.59 -39.84 15.56
N LEU A 184 7.50 -40.55 14.43
CA LEU A 184 6.50 -41.59 14.19
C LEU A 184 7.14 -42.96 14.47
N ASP A 185 8.05 -43.38 13.60
CA ASP A 185 8.78 -44.64 13.70
C ASP A 185 10.00 -44.65 12.76
N LYS A 186 10.88 -45.65 12.86
CA LYS A 186 11.96 -45.92 11.91
C LYS A 186 11.67 -47.21 11.14
N ILE A 187 11.20 -47.05 9.89
CA ILE A 187 10.83 -48.18 9.03
C ILE A 187 11.94 -48.37 7.99
N GLY A 188 12.67 -49.49 8.09
CA GLY A 188 13.91 -49.70 7.33
C GLY A 188 15.00 -48.70 7.75
N ASP A 189 15.67 -48.11 6.77
CA ASP A 189 16.74 -47.13 7.01
C ASP A 189 16.26 -45.67 7.12
N CYS A 190 14.94 -45.42 7.01
CA CYS A 190 14.38 -44.07 7.05
C CYS A 190 13.74 -43.74 8.40
N THR A 191 13.88 -42.48 8.82
CA THR A 191 13.25 -41.95 10.03
C THR A 191 11.98 -41.17 9.66
N PHE A 192 10.82 -41.58 10.16
CA PHE A 192 9.53 -40.96 9.82
C PHE A 192 9.03 -40.02 10.91
N TYR A 193 8.44 -38.90 10.48
CA TYR A 193 7.84 -37.87 11.32
C TYR A 193 6.45 -37.52 10.78
N ALA A 194 5.51 -37.18 11.65
CA ALA A 194 4.14 -36.87 11.25
C ALA A 194 3.52 -35.71 12.04
N ARG A 195 2.63 -34.96 11.38
CA ARG A 195 1.91 -33.83 11.97
C ARG A 195 0.57 -34.28 12.59
N GLY A 196 0.57 -34.66 13.86
CA GLY A 196 -0.65 -34.89 14.64
C GLY A 196 -0.67 -36.17 15.48
N LYS A 197 -1.66 -36.27 16.39
CA LYS A 197 -1.69 -37.26 17.49
C LYS A 197 -2.07 -38.69 17.10
N ASN A 198 -2.56 -38.96 15.89
CA ASN A 198 -3.03 -40.30 15.50
C ASN A 198 -1.99 -41.02 14.62
N THR A 199 -0.99 -41.60 15.28
CA THR A 199 0.14 -42.35 14.71
C THR A 199 -0.30 -43.47 13.76
N ASN A 200 -1.38 -44.19 14.08
CA ASN A 200 -1.77 -45.41 13.37
C ASN A 200 -2.09 -45.18 11.89
N ASN A 201 -2.85 -44.12 11.58
CA ASN A 201 -3.22 -43.79 10.20
C ASN A 201 -1.99 -43.50 9.31
N TYR A 202 -0.91 -42.95 9.88
CA TYR A 202 0.33 -42.70 9.15
C TYR A 202 1.09 -44.00 8.87
N ILE A 203 1.18 -44.92 9.84
CA ILE A 203 1.85 -46.21 9.66
C ILE A 203 1.12 -47.06 8.61
N THR A 204 -0.20 -47.17 8.70
CA THR A 204 -1.03 -47.86 7.70
C THR A 204 -0.80 -47.30 6.29
N PHE A 205 -0.85 -45.97 6.15
CA PHE A 205 -0.61 -45.30 4.86
C PHE A 205 0.79 -45.62 4.28
N ILE A 206 1.85 -45.59 5.10
CA ILE A 206 3.22 -45.92 4.68
C ILE A 206 3.31 -47.36 4.14
N GLN A 207 2.66 -48.31 4.82
CA GLN A 207 2.67 -49.72 4.44
C GLN A 207 1.87 -50.00 3.16
N GLU A 208 0.64 -49.45 3.05
CA GLU A 208 -0.23 -49.62 1.89
C GLU A 208 0.39 -49.03 0.61
N ASN A 209 0.92 -47.80 0.71
CA ASN A 209 1.48 -47.07 -0.42
C ASN A 209 2.96 -47.38 -0.67
N LYS A 210 3.56 -48.27 0.14
CA LYS A 210 4.96 -48.71 0.07
C LYS A 210 5.93 -47.52 -0.06
N VAL A 211 5.81 -46.56 0.85
CA VAL A 211 6.58 -45.31 0.80
C VAL A 211 8.07 -45.59 1.04
N THR A 212 8.86 -45.55 -0.03
CA THR A 212 10.32 -45.76 0.00
C THR A 212 11.11 -44.45 0.01
N CYS A 213 12.25 -44.46 0.68
CA CYS A 213 13.18 -43.33 0.78
C CYS A 213 14.63 -43.85 0.84
N PRO A 214 15.65 -43.01 0.53
CA PRO A 214 17.04 -43.46 0.57
C PRO A 214 17.52 -43.69 2.01
N PRO A 215 18.57 -44.53 2.22
CA PRO A 215 19.04 -44.84 3.57
C PRO A 215 19.47 -43.61 4.37
N GLY A 216 19.14 -43.59 5.67
CA GLY A 216 19.50 -42.52 6.60
C GLY A 216 18.70 -41.21 6.46
N HIS A 217 17.74 -41.14 5.53
CA HIS A 217 16.97 -39.92 5.28
C HIS A 217 15.81 -39.71 6.28
N PHE A 218 15.38 -38.45 6.40
CA PHE A 218 14.33 -37.97 7.30
C PHE A 218 13.06 -37.68 6.49
N SER A 219 11.97 -38.39 6.75
CA SER A 219 10.72 -38.28 5.98
C SER A 219 9.57 -37.70 6.82
N TYR A 220 9.01 -36.59 6.37
CA TYR A 220 7.96 -35.82 7.05
C TYR A 220 6.62 -36.00 6.32
N LEU A 221 5.61 -36.52 7.01
CA LEU A 221 4.29 -36.84 6.45
C LEU A 221 3.20 -35.86 6.90
N THR A 222 2.41 -35.41 5.92
CA THR A 222 1.23 -34.57 6.12
C THR A 222 0.02 -35.20 5.44
N ILE A 223 -0.94 -35.73 6.22
CA ILE A 223 -2.23 -36.18 5.70
C ILE A 223 -3.22 -35.02 5.82
N TYR A 224 -3.69 -34.50 4.68
CA TYR A 224 -4.69 -33.43 4.68
C TYR A 224 -6.09 -34.03 4.89
N ARG A 225 -6.86 -33.48 5.83
CA ARG A 225 -8.25 -33.92 6.08
C ARG A 225 -9.26 -33.40 5.06
N THR A 226 -8.94 -32.29 4.39
CA THR A 226 -9.83 -31.52 3.52
C THR A 226 -9.45 -31.58 2.04
N ALA A 227 -8.40 -32.33 1.69
CA ALA A 227 -7.95 -32.54 0.32
C ALA A 227 -7.54 -34.00 0.15
N PRO A 228 -7.84 -34.66 -0.99
CA PRO A 228 -7.56 -36.08 -1.23
C PRO A 228 -6.08 -36.30 -1.57
N ARG A 229 -5.16 -35.79 -0.74
CA ARG A 229 -3.71 -35.91 -0.93
C ARG A 229 -2.95 -36.06 0.38
N VAL A 230 -1.85 -36.78 0.31
CA VAL A 230 -0.84 -36.91 1.36
C VAL A 230 0.49 -36.37 0.82
N SER A 231 1.12 -35.50 1.60
CA SER A 231 2.46 -34.98 1.30
C SER A 231 3.50 -35.80 2.07
N VAL A 232 4.57 -36.19 1.38
CA VAL A 232 5.77 -36.80 1.97
C VAL A 232 6.97 -35.97 1.54
N ILE A 233 7.69 -35.40 2.50
CA ILE A 233 8.91 -34.62 2.24
C ILE A 233 10.08 -35.41 2.81
N THR A 234 11.02 -35.84 1.96
CA THR A 234 12.18 -36.65 2.36
C THR A 234 13.45 -35.83 2.21
N CYS A 235 14.20 -35.68 3.31
CA CYS A 235 15.40 -34.86 3.40
C CYS A 235 16.65 -35.70 3.72
N ASP A 236 17.83 -35.27 3.25
CA ASP A 236 19.12 -35.92 3.52
C ASP A 236 19.56 -35.77 5.00
N LYS A 237 19.08 -34.72 5.68
CA LYS A 237 19.35 -34.38 7.07
C LYS A 237 18.05 -33.93 7.76
N ALA A 238 18.09 -33.74 9.07
CA ALA A 238 16.98 -33.11 9.82
C ALA A 238 16.67 -31.72 9.25
N ILE A 239 15.40 -31.40 9.05
CA ILE A 239 14.96 -30.24 8.26
C ILE A 239 15.33 -28.86 8.84
N SER A 240 15.64 -28.77 10.13
CA SER A 240 16.18 -27.57 10.79
C SER A 240 17.69 -27.37 10.57
N THR A 241 18.36 -28.26 9.83
CA THR A 241 19.80 -28.16 9.52
C THR A 241 20.03 -27.23 8.32
N HIS A 242 20.91 -26.24 8.46
CA HIS A 242 21.30 -25.39 7.35
C HIS A 242 21.96 -26.20 6.20
N GLY A 243 21.53 -25.97 4.96
CA GLY A 243 22.03 -26.72 3.79
C GLY A 243 21.49 -28.15 3.68
N VAL A 244 20.27 -28.39 4.18
CA VAL A 244 19.49 -29.61 3.93
C VAL A 244 18.98 -29.65 2.48
N TYR A 245 18.98 -30.83 1.87
CA TYR A 245 18.35 -31.11 0.59
C TYR A 245 17.10 -31.97 0.81
N CYS A 246 15.95 -31.54 0.29
CA CYS A 246 14.67 -32.22 0.46
C CYS A 246 13.95 -32.42 -0.89
N GLU A 247 13.37 -33.59 -1.08
CA GLU A 247 12.47 -33.94 -2.19
C GLU A 247 11.03 -34.03 -1.65
N SER A 248 10.05 -33.47 -2.38
CA SER A 248 8.62 -33.59 -2.04
C SER A 248 7.89 -34.52 -3.00
N LYS A 249 7.09 -35.43 -2.44
CA LYS A 249 6.25 -36.39 -3.16
C LYS A 249 4.81 -36.30 -2.66
N TYR A 250 3.87 -36.29 -3.60
CA TYR A 250 2.44 -36.26 -3.30
C TYR A 250 1.78 -37.57 -3.72
N TYR A 251 1.01 -38.14 -2.81
CA TYR A 251 0.20 -39.32 -3.04
C TYR A 251 -1.25 -38.88 -3.04
N MET A 252 -1.98 -39.11 -4.13
CA MET A 252 -3.42 -38.86 -4.14
C MET A 252 -4.12 -40.00 -3.41
N LYS A 253 -5.06 -39.66 -2.53
CA LYS A 253 -6.00 -40.66 -2.03
C LYS A 253 -6.94 -41.01 -3.20
N ALA A 254 -7.26 -42.29 -3.37
CA ALA A 254 -8.40 -42.65 -4.22
C ALA A 254 -9.65 -41.91 -3.71
N GLU A 255 -10.48 -41.42 -4.63
CA GLU A 255 -11.84 -41.02 -4.27
C GLU A 255 -12.58 -42.27 -3.81
N ASP A 256 -13.10 -42.24 -2.59
CA ASP A 256 -14.05 -43.25 -2.14
C ASP A 256 -15.37 -42.94 -2.87
N ASP A 257 -15.60 -43.58 -4.01
CA ASP A 257 -16.87 -43.49 -4.76
C ASP A 257 -18.02 -44.00 -3.87
N ASN A 258 -18.73 -43.08 -3.20
CA ASN A 258 -19.82 -43.41 -2.27
C ASN A 258 -20.80 -42.25 -2.08
#